data_AF-A0A3M1CCZ3-F1
#
_entry.id   AF-A0A3M1CCZ3-F1
#
_cell.length_a   1.000
_cell.length_b   1.000
_cell.length_c   1.000
_cell.angle_alpha   90.00
_cell.angle_beta   90.00
_cell.angle_gamma   90.00
#
_symmetry.space_group_name_H-M   'P 1'
#
loop_
_entity.id
_entity.type
_entity.pdbx_description
1 polymer ?
#
loop_
_entity_poly.entity_id
_entity_poly.type
_entity_poly.pdbx_seq_one_letter_code
_entity_poly.pdbx_strand_id
1 'polypeptide(L)'
;LVTEADYDQVVVNYGTRPLDDLYFALKPASRNGGAVDYGALIDGQPQTVVRNPEGAFQLFRIGDAVSSRNTHAAIHDALRLVHAL
;
A
#
# COMPACT_ATOMS: atom_id res chain seq x y z
N LEU A 1 23.88 0.57 -28.14
CA LEU A 1 23.93 -0.62 -29.01
C LEU A 1 22.53 -1.19 -29.06
N VAL A 2 21.99 -1.44 -30.25
CA VAL A 2 20.71 -2.13 -30.43
C VAL A 2 21.04 -3.58 -30.81
N THR A 3 20.36 -4.53 -30.19
CA THR A 3 20.48 -5.97 -30.48
C THR A 3 19.13 -6.51 -30.85
N GLU A 4 19.09 -7.40 -31.84
CA GLU A 4 17.87 -7.93 -32.45
C GLU A 4 17.84 -9.47 -32.34
N ALA A 5 16.65 -10.04 -32.11
CA ALA A 5 16.43 -11.47 -31.98
C ALA A 5 14.97 -11.84 -32.34
N ASP A 6 14.80 -13.00 -32.98
CA ASP A 6 13.50 -13.50 -33.47
C ASP A 6 12.84 -14.47 -32.49
N TYR A 7 11.52 -14.34 -32.31
CA TYR A 7 10.70 -15.19 -31.42
C TYR A 7 9.29 -15.39 -31.99
N ASP A 8 8.68 -16.56 -31.75
CA ASP A 8 7.28 -16.84 -32.13
C ASP A 8 6.25 -16.09 -31.25
N GLN A 9 6.58 -15.87 -29.98
CA GLN A 9 5.77 -15.09 -29.04
C GLN A 9 6.66 -14.51 -27.93
N VAL A 10 6.36 -13.26 -27.54
CA VAL A 10 6.97 -12.60 -26.39
C VAL A 10 5.88 -12.24 -25.39
N VAL A 11 6.01 -12.71 -24.15
CA VAL A 11 5.14 -12.34 -23.04
C VAL A 11 5.93 -11.50 -22.05
N VAL A 12 5.51 -10.25 -21.86
CA VAL A 12 6.14 -9.33 -20.91
C VAL A 12 5.27 -9.23 -19.66
N ASN A 13 5.83 -9.63 -18.52
CA ASN A 13 5.22 -9.35 -17.21
C ASN A 13 5.94 -8.16 -16.58
N TYR A 14 5.34 -6.97 -16.71
CA TYR A 14 5.86 -5.72 -16.17
C TYR A 14 5.22 -5.34 -14.81
N GLY A 15 4.78 -6.34 -14.05
CA GLY A 15 4.09 -6.13 -12.78
C GLY A 15 2.88 -5.20 -12.88
N THR A 16 2.49 -4.58 -11.76
CA THR A 16 1.45 -3.55 -11.72
C THR A 16 2.06 -2.25 -11.22
N ARG A 17 1.74 -1.14 -11.90
CA ARG A 17 1.98 0.20 -11.35
C ARG A 17 0.83 0.53 -10.40
N PRO A 18 1.09 0.84 -9.11
CA PRO A 18 0.04 1.27 -8.19
C PRO A 18 -0.63 2.56 -8.70
N LEU A 19 -1.96 2.64 -8.58
CA LEU A 19 -2.70 3.89 -8.79
C LEU A 19 -2.61 4.73 -7.51
N ASP A 20 -1.46 5.38 -7.29
CA ASP A 20 -1.11 6.04 -6.03
C ASP A 20 -1.40 7.56 -6.00
N ASP A 21 -1.79 8.16 -7.13
CA ASP A 21 -2.14 9.58 -7.23
C ASP A 21 -3.16 10.01 -6.16
N LEU A 22 -4.26 9.25 -6.02
CA LEU A 22 -5.28 9.53 -5.00
C LEU A 22 -4.72 9.43 -3.58
N TYR A 23 -3.87 8.44 -3.32
CA TYR A 23 -3.23 8.30 -2.01
C TYR A 23 -2.36 9.51 -1.69
N PHE A 24 -1.53 9.95 -2.63
CA PHE A 24 -0.66 11.10 -2.42
C PHE A 24 -1.44 12.42 -2.32
N ALA A 25 -2.56 12.54 -3.03
CA ALA A 25 -3.47 13.68 -2.89
C ALA A 25 -4.13 13.72 -1.49
N LEU A 26 -4.47 12.56 -0.92
CA LEU A 26 -5.12 12.47 0.40
C LEU A 26 -4.14 12.54 1.58
N LYS A 27 -2.89 12.12 1.39
CA LYS A 27 -1.89 11.99 2.47
C LYS A 27 -1.67 13.26 3.31
N PRO A 28 -1.60 14.49 2.74
CA PRO A 28 -1.45 15.70 3.54
C PRO A 28 -2.65 15.97 4.46
N ALA A 29 -3.85 15.56 4.06
CA ALA A 29 -5.08 15.75 4.82
C ALA A 29 -5.34 14.65 5.86
N SER A 30 -4.54 13.57 5.88
CA SER A 30 -4.74 12.46 6.80
C SER A 30 -4.07 12.68 8.15
N ARG A 31 -4.71 12.23 9.22
CA ARG A 31 -4.27 12.39 10.61
C ARG A 31 -2.92 11.71 10.89
N ASN A 32 -2.71 10.55 10.29
CA ASN A 32 -1.46 9.79 10.41
C ASN A 32 -0.39 10.19 9.38
N GLY A 33 -0.69 11.08 8.42
CA GLY A 33 0.21 11.40 7.31
C GLY A 33 0.64 10.18 6.50
N GLY A 34 -0.21 9.14 6.44
CA GLY A 34 0.07 7.86 5.81
C GLY A 34 1.04 6.94 6.56
N ALA A 35 1.41 7.28 7.81
CA ALA A 35 2.27 6.45 8.64
C ALA A 35 1.52 5.23 9.21
N VAL A 36 2.22 4.10 9.27
CA VAL A 36 1.75 2.85 9.86
C VAL A 36 2.72 2.47 10.97
N ASP A 37 2.19 2.20 12.16
CA ASP A 37 2.93 1.55 13.23
C ASP A 37 2.85 0.03 13.01
N TYR A 38 3.88 -0.52 12.38
CA TYR A 38 3.95 -1.94 12.07
C TYR A 38 4.05 -2.81 13.31
N GLY A 39 4.62 -2.33 14.42
CA GLY A 39 4.68 -3.08 15.67
C GLY A 39 3.27 -3.27 16.22
N ALA A 40 2.55 -2.16 16.40
CA ALA A 40 1.16 -2.19 16.82
C ALA A 40 0.28 -3.01 15.84
N LEU A 41 0.48 -2.88 14.53
CA LEU A 41 -0.30 -3.62 13.53
C LEU A 41 -0.07 -5.13 13.61
N ILE A 42 1.16 -5.57 13.86
CA ILE A 42 1.51 -7.00 14.01
C ILE A 42 0.91 -7.55 15.31
N ASP A 43 0.94 -6.77 16.39
CA ASP A 43 0.42 -7.13 17.71
C ASP A 43 -1.12 -6.97 17.82
N GLY A 44 -1.80 -6.62 16.72
CA GLY A 44 -3.25 -6.41 16.68
C GLY A 44 -3.72 -5.20 17.51
N GLN A 45 -2.84 -4.24 17.75
CA GLN A 45 -3.11 -3.03 18.53
C GLN A 45 -3.50 -1.84 17.65
N PRO A 46 -4.31 -0.90 18.17
CA PRO A 46 -4.74 0.27 17.42
C PRO A 46 -3.62 1.15 16.91
N GLN A 47 -3.84 1.73 15.72
CA GLN A 47 -2.94 2.68 15.10
C GLN A 47 -3.16 4.07 15.70
N THR A 48 -2.22 4.55 16.52
CA THR A 48 -2.36 5.81 17.27
C THR A 48 -1.49 6.95 16.76
N VAL A 49 -0.68 6.72 15.71
CA VAL A 49 0.23 7.72 15.14
C VAL A 49 -0.55 8.94 14.65
N VAL A 50 -0.16 10.11 15.16
CA VAL A 50 -0.67 11.42 14.70
C VAL A 50 0.51 12.23 14.15
N ARG A 51 0.41 12.62 12.88
CA ARG A 51 1.35 13.53 12.19
C ARG A 51 0.69 14.82 11.74
N ASN A 52 -0.63 14.82 11.61
CA ASN A 52 -1.43 16.00 11.32
C ASN A 52 -2.63 16.02 12.28
N PRO A 53 -2.60 16.83 13.36
CA PRO A 53 -3.71 16.93 14.32
C PRO A 53 -5.04 17.36 13.69
N GLU A 54 -5.01 18.14 12.61
CA GLU A 54 -6.19 18.64 11.89
C GLU A 54 -6.77 17.62 10.89
N GLY A 55 -6.12 16.47 10.72
CA GLY A 55 -6.55 15.45 9.77
C GLY A 55 -7.84 14.75 10.20
N ALA A 56 -8.81 14.66 9.29
CA ALA A 56 -10.14 14.10 9.58
C ALA A 56 -10.23 12.57 9.51
N PHE A 57 -9.21 11.92 8.94
CA PHE A 57 -9.21 10.47 8.68
C PHE A 57 -7.81 9.89 8.81
N GLN A 58 -7.70 8.60 9.10
CA GLN A 58 -6.44 7.86 8.93
C GLN A 58 -6.37 7.28 7.52
N LEU A 59 -5.17 7.28 6.94
CA LEU A 59 -4.94 6.82 5.57
C LEU A 59 -3.94 5.67 5.56
N PHE A 60 -4.34 4.55 4.96
CA PHE A 60 -3.55 3.33 4.86
C PHE A 60 -3.50 2.84 3.41
N ARG A 61 -2.41 2.17 3.04
CA ARG A 61 -2.31 1.40 1.79
C ARG A 61 -2.10 -0.06 2.15
N ILE A 62 -2.82 -0.95 1.48
CA ILE A 62 -2.76 -2.39 1.69
C ILE A 62 -2.69 -3.10 0.34
N GLY A 63 -2.10 -4.30 0.30
CA GLY A 63 -2.03 -5.10 -0.92
C GLY A 63 -1.35 -4.37 -2.09
N ASP A 64 -1.97 -4.44 -3.27
CA ASP A 64 -1.41 -3.90 -4.52
C ASP A 64 -1.27 -2.37 -4.53
N ALA A 65 -1.93 -1.66 -3.61
CA ALA A 65 -1.69 -0.23 -3.40
C ALA A 65 -0.29 0.06 -2.81
N VAL A 66 0.36 -0.94 -2.21
CA VAL A 66 1.75 -0.85 -1.73
C VAL A 66 2.71 -1.41 -2.79
N SER A 67 2.42 -2.59 -3.32
CA SER A 67 3.21 -3.26 -4.36
C SER A 67 2.45 -4.51 -4.82
N SER A 68 2.53 -4.86 -6.10
CA SER A 68 2.04 -6.16 -6.60
C SER A 68 2.69 -7.31 -5.85
N ARG A 69 1.93 -8.01 -5.00
CA ARG A 69 2.38 -9.20 -4.26
C ARG A 69 1.37 -10.33 -4.44
N ASN A 70 1.45 -11.35 -3.57
CA ASN A 70 0.47 -12.43 -3.53
C ASN A 70 -0.85 -11.97 -2.84
N THR A 71 -1.96 -12.61 -3.23
CA THR A 71 -3.29 -12.35 -2.68
C THR A 71 -3.36 -12.58 -1.17
N HIS A 72 -2.59 -13.55 -0.66
CA HIS A 72 -2.54 -13.88 0.76
C HIS A 72 -2.05 -12.70 1.62
N ALA A 73 -1.03 -11.98 1.16
CA ALA A 73 -0.49 -10.82 1.85
C ALA A 73 -1.51 -9.68 1.91
N ALA A 74 -2.22 -9.41 0.80
CA ALA A 74 -3.25 -8.39 0.75
C ALA A 74 -4.40 -8.68 1.74
N ILE A 75 -4.83 -9.95 1.85
CA ILE A 75 -5.85 -10.38 2.81
C ILE A 75 -5.35 -10.18 4.25
N HIS A 76 -4.11 -10.53 4.54
CA HIS A 76 -3.54 -10.34 5.88
C HIS A 76 -3.36 -8.87 6.26
N ASP A 77 -2.98 -8.00 5.32
CA ASP A 77 -2.91 -6.56 5.56
C ASP A 77 -4.29 -6.00 5.94
N ALA A 78 -5.34 -6.39 5.21
CA ALA A 78 -6.72 -5.99 5.49
C ALA A 78 -7.21 -6.51 6.85
N LEU A 79 -6.97 -7.79 7.14
CA LEU A 79 -7.40 -8.42 8.39
C LEU A 79 -6.78 -7.75 9.61
N ARG A 80 -5.47 -7.51 9.59
CA ARG A 80 -4.77 -6.84 10.71
C ARG A 80 -5.27 -5.42 10.91
N LEU A 81 -5.50 -4.68 9.81
CA LEU A 81 -6.01 -3.32 9.91
C LEU A 81 -7.42 -3.31 10.51
N VAL A 82 -8.35 -4.12 10.00
CA VAL A 82 -9.75 -4.15 10.46
C VAL A 82 -9.88 -4.67 11.89
N HIS A 83 -9.00 -5.59 12.31
CA HIS A 83 -8.99 -6.08 13.68
C HIS A 83 -8.46 -5.04 14.69
N ALA A 84 -7.52 -4.20 14.25
CA ALA A 84 -6.86 -3.21 15.08
C ALA A 84 -7.57 -1.84 15.10
N LEU A 85 -8.47 -1.56 14.16
CA LEU A 85 -9.22 -0.30 14.08
C LEU A 85 -10.21 -0.11 15.25
#